data_AF-A0AAE2AQG1-F1
#
_entry.id   AF-A0AAE2AQG1-F1
#
_cell.length_a   1.000
_cell.length_b   1.000
_cell.length_c   1.000
_cell.angle_alpha   90.00
_cell.angle_beta   90.00
_cell.angle_gamma   90.00
#
_symmetry.space_group_name_H-M   'P 1'
#
loop_
_entity.id
_entity.type
_entity.pdbx_description
1 polymer ?
#
loop_
_entity_poly.entity_id
_entity_poly.type
_entity_poly.pdbx_seq_one_letter_code
_entity_poly.pdbx_strand_id
1 'polypeptide(L)'
;NVITGGIGNDILMGGAGADQFIGGAGTDTVSYTDSPAGVTINTKTGVNSGIAAGDTYVGIEMLAGSGSNDTFISGATADQFDGSGGTDTIDYSGSSSGVTVSLVGGVLGVGGDAQGDKLWNFETVIGSSFSDVLTGQTTGNVLNGGAGDDIYYVNGTSVNVVEAVGGGDDEVRTILLNHTLATNVERLT
;
A
#
# COMPACT_ATOMS: atom_id res chain seq x y z
N ASN A 1 -21.76 11.31 -8.28
CA ASN A 1 -21.97 11.66 -9.71
C ASN A 1 -21.51 10.51 -10.60
N VAL A 2 -21.59 10.65 -11.92
CA VAL A 2 -20.85 9.78 -12.86
C VAL A 2 -19.78 10.65 -13.52
N ILE A 3 -18.51 10.25 -13.43
CA ILE A 3 -17.34 10.99 -13.90
C ILE A 3 -16.61 10.11 -14.91
N THR A 4 -16.45 10.58 -16.15
CA THR A 4 -15.89 9.80 -17.25
C THR A 4 -14.64 10.47 -17.83
N GLY A 5 -13.54 9.73 -18.02
CA GLY A 5 -12.32 10.22 -18.67
C GLY A 5 -12.44 10.27 -20.19
N GLY A 6 -12.79 9.14 -20.81
CA GLY A 6 -13.01 9.03 -22.24
C GLY A 6 -11.83 8.37 -22.95
N ILE A 7 -11.18 9.10 -23.88
CA ILE A 7 -9.98 8.62 -24.59
C ILE A 7 -8.80 9.45 -24.12
N GLY A 8 -7.71 8.78 -23.76
CA GLY A 8 -6.50 9.43 -23.28
C GLY A 8 -6.14 8.92 -21.90
N ASN A 9 -5.12 9.53 -21.30
CA ASN A 9 -4.76 9.26 -19.92
C ASN A 9 -5.35 10.39 -19.07
N ASP A 10 -6.41 10.10 -18.33
CA ASP A 10 -7.17 11.11 -17.60
C ASP A 10 -6.86 11.11 -16.11
N ILE A 11 -6.95 12.29 -15.49
CA ILE A 11 -6.95 12.45 -14.03
C ILE A 11 -8.35 12.90 -13.62
N LEU A 12 -9.05 12.03 -12.90
CA LEU A 12 -10.40 12.25 -12.41
C LEU A 12 -10.33 12.62 -10.92
N MET A 13 -10.69 13.86 -10.59
CA MET A 13 -10.68 14.32 -9.21
C MET A 13 -11.83 13.68 -8.42
N GLY A 14 -11.51 13.17 -7.23
CA GLY A 14 -12.43 12.48 -6.33
C GLY A 14 -13.63 13.33 -5.98
N GLY A 15 -13.40 14.53 -5.45
CA GLY A 15 -14.47 15.38 -4.94
C GLY A 15 -15.20 14.75 -3.75
N ALA A 16 -16.18 15.48 -3.23
CA ALA A 16 -17.07 14.95 -2.20
C ALA A 16 -18.32 14.35 -2.85
N GLY A 17 -18.78 13.22 -2.31
CA GLY A 17 -19.97 12.55 -2.78
C GLY A 17 -19.71 11.05 -2.90
N ALA A 18 -20.74 10.32 -3.34
CA ALA A 18 -20.56 8.97 -3.85
C ALA A 18 -20.54 9.05 -5.38
N ASP A 19 -19.39 8.79 -5.97
CA ASP A 19 -19.09 8.99 -7.37
C ASP A 19 -18.80 7.66 -8.10
N GLN A 20 -19.23 7.59 -9.36
CA GLN A 20 -18.93 6.48 -10.25
C GLN A 20 -17.90 6.95 -11.26
N PHE A 21 -16.67 6.50 -11.12
CA PHE A 21 -15.56 6.81 -12.01
C PHE A 21 -15.48 5.78 -13.14
N ILE A 22 -15.37 6.28 -14.37
CA ILE A 22 -15.20 5.48 -15.57
C ILE A 22 -14.02 6.07 -16.34
N GLY A 23 -12.86 5.42 -16.32
CA GLY A 23 -11.67 5.96 -16.98
C GLY A 23 -11.84 5.98 -18.48
N GLY A 24 -11.97 4.80 -19.08
CA GLY A 24 -12.19 4.65 -20.51
C GLY A 24 -10.99 4.01 -21.19
N ALA A 25 -10.46 4.63 -22.25
CA ALA A 25 -9.34 4.10 -23.01
C ALA A 25 -8.07 4.89 -22.72
N GLY A 26 -7.10 4.25 -22.08
CA GLY A 26 -5.79 4.81 -21.79
C GLY A 26 -5.29 4.33 -20.43
N THR A 27 -4.62 5.19 -19.70
CA THR A 27 -4.23 4.96 -18.30
C THR A 27 -4.80 6.09 -17.46
N ASP A 28 -5.83 5.76 -16.71
CA ASP A 28 -6.66 6.71 -15.99
C ASP A 28 -6.39 6.64 -14.48
N THR A 29 -6.39 7.81 -13.85
CA THR A 29 -6.12 7.98 -12.43
C THR A 29 -7.32 8.63 -11.75
N VAL A 30 -7.82 8.03 -10.66
CA VAL A 30 -8.65 8.77 -9.72
C VAL A 30 -7.75 9.35 -8.64
N SER A 31 -7.88 10.66 -8.37
CA SER A 31 -7.05 11.38 -7.39
C SER A 31 -7.89 12.04 -6.32
N TYR A 32 -7.55 11.79 -5.06
CA TYR A 32 -8.16 12.40 -3.87
C TYR A 32 -7.32 13.56 -3.30
N THR A 33 -6.42 14.14 -4.10
CA THR A 33 -5.56 15.26 -3.69
C THR A 33 -6.32 16.54 -3.36
N ASP A 34 -7.61 16.61 -3.69
CA ASP A 34 -8.54 17.66 -3.26
C ASP A 34 -9.15 17.41 -1.87
N SER A 35 -8.91 16.24 -1.26
CA SER A 35 -9.34 15.95 0.10
C SER A 35 -8.53 16.76 1.12
N PRO A 36 -9.18 17.43 2.08
CA PRO A 36 -8.49 18.11 3.18
C PRO A 36 -8.04 17.16 4.30
N ALA A 37 -8.33 15.86 4.20
CA ALA A 37 -8.03 14.84 5.20
C ALA A 37 -7.74 13.49 4.53
N GLY A 38 -7.16 12.57 5.29
CA GLY A 38 -6.87 11.22 4.82
C GLY A 38 -8.12 10.47 4.34
N VAL A 39 -7.98 9.70 3.27
CA VAL A 39 -8.99 8.79 2.75
C VAL A 39 -8.63 7.34 3.08
N THR A 40 -9.64 6.47 3.04
CA THR A 40 -9.41 5.02 3.00
C THR A 40 -9.95 4.48 1.70
N ILE A 41 -9.08 3.82 0.94
CA ILE A 41 -9.42 3.13 -0.30
C ILE A 41 -9.32 1.64 -0.05
N ASN A 42 -10.41 0.92 -0.24
CA ASN A 42 -10.46 -0.51 0.04
C ASN A 42 -10.88 -1.27 -1.22
N THR A 43 -9.91 -1.71 -2.01
CA THR A 43 -10.19 -2.45 -3.26
C THR A 43 -10.65 -3.89 -2.98
N LYS A 44 -10.41 -4.40 -1.77
CA LYS A 44 -10.90 -5.71 -1.33
C LYS A 44 -12.41 -5.77 -1.13
N THR A 45 -13.01 -4.74 -0.53
CA THR A 45 -14.45 -4.71 -0.19
C THR A 45 -15.25 -3.68 -0.98
N GLY A 46 -14.59 -2.70 -1.59
CA GLY A 46 -15.21 -1.54 -2.22
C GLY A 46 -15.79 -0.52 -1.22
N VAL A 47 -15.53 -0.68 0.09
CA VAL A 47 -16.03 0.23 1.13
C VAL A 47 -14.94 1.25 1.48
N ASN A 48 -15.01 2.41 0.84
CA ASN A 48 -14.09 3.52 1.05
C ASN A 48 -14.57 4.48 2.15
N SER A 49 -13.70 5.37 2.62
CA SER A 49 -14.04 6.43 3.59
C SER A 49 -13.40 7.77 3.27
N GLY A 50 -13.77 8.81 4.03
CA GLY A 50 -13.38 10.19 3.74
C GLY A 50 -14.21 10.74 2.60
N ILE A 51 -13.62 11.57 1.73
CA ILE A 51 -14.33 12.06 0.54
C ILE A 51 -14.58 10.94 -0.49
N ALA A 52 -13.81 9.85 -0.43
CA ALA A 52 -13.97 8.67 -1.28
C ALA A 52 -15.18 7.80 -0.94
N ALA A 53 -15.93 8.13 0.13
CA ALA A 53 -16.97 7.29 0.69
C ALA A 53 -18.13 7.05 -0.30
N GLY A 54 -18.28 5.78 -0.72
CA GLY A 54 -19.31 5.37 -1.68
C GLY A 54 -18.87 5.43 -3.14
N ASP A 55 -17.61 5.77 -3.39
CA ASP A 55 -17.05 5.80 -4.74
C ASP A 55 -16.86 4.41 -5.34
N THR A 56 -16.98 4.32 -6.66
CA THR A 56 -16.77 3.10 -7.44
C THR A 56 -15.91 3.39 -8.66
N TYR A 57 -15.11 2.40 -9.08
CA TYR A 57 -14.08 2.57 -10.12
C TYR A 57 -14.27 1.54 -11.22
N VAL A 58 -14.32 2.00 -12.47
CA VAL A 58 -14.41 1.14 -13.65
C VAL A 58 -13.39 1.61 -14.68
N GLY A 59 -12.48 0.72 -15.09
CA GLY A 59 -11.41 1.06 -16.02
C GLY A 59 -10.54 2.20 -15.50
N ILE A 60 -10.17 2.13 -14.23
CA ILE A 60 -9.22 3.04 -13.58
C ILE A 60 -7.96 2.22 -13.30
N GLU A 61 -6.83 2.70 -13.78
CA GLU A 61 -5.56 1.98 -13.66
C GLU A 61 -4.76 2.41 -12.43
N MET A 62 -5.04 3.58 -11.86
CA MET A 62 -4.34 4.11 -10.67
C MET A 62 -5.28 4.84 -9.70
N LEU A 63 -5.08 4.59 -8.40
CA LEU A 63 -5.77 5.27 -7.32
C LEU A 63 -4.74 6.08 -6.52
N ALA A 64 -4.90 7.40 -6.52
CA ALA A 64 -4.05 8.34 -5.82
C ALA A 64 -4.75 8.92 -4.58
N GLY A 65 -4.05 8.90 -3.46
CA GLY A 65 -4.51 9.41 -2.17
C GLY A 65 -4.66 10.93 -2.11
N SER A 66 -4.73 11.43 -0.89
CA SER A 66 -4.80 12.83 -0.52
C SER A 66 -3.41 13.43 -0.25
N GLY A 67 -3.37 14.67 0.24
CA GLY A 67 -2.15 15.26 0.81
C GLY A 67 -1.99 15.00 2.31
N SER A 68 -2.75 14.05 2.87
CA SER A 68 -2.79 13.66 4.28
C SER A 68 -2.58 12.16 4.39
N ASN A 69 -2.38 11.67 5.61
CA ASN A 69 -2.15 10.24 5.85
C ASN A 69 -3.34 9.38 5.41
N ASP A 70 -3.13 8.58 4.37
CA ASP A 70 -4.12 7.70 3.79
C ASP A 70 -3.92 6.23 4.19
N THR A 71 -4.96 5.43 3.97
CA THR A 71 -4.90 3.97 4.13
C THR A 71 -5.47 3.29 2.90
N PHE A 72 -4.69 2.41 2.30
CA PHE A 72 -5.09 1.59 1.17
C PHE A 72 -5.16 0.14 1.64
N ILE A 73 -6.32 -0.50 1.51
CA ILE A 73 -6.51 -1.93 1.81
C ILE A 73 -6.62 -2.65 0.47
N SER A 74 -5.58 -3.43 0.14
CA SER A 74 -5.49 -4.06 -1.17
C SER A 74 -6.33 -5.34 -1.26
N GLY A 75 -6.89 -5.58 -2.44
CA GLY A 75 -7.62 -6.79 -2.81
C GLY A 75 -6.80 -7.68 -3.74
N ALA A 76 -7.42 -8.72 -4.30
CA ALA A 76 -6.71 -9.69 -5.15
C ALA A 76 -6.47 -9.23 -6.61
N THR A 77 -6.95 -8.04 -6.97
CA THR A 77 -6.77 -7.46 -8.30
C THR A 77 -5.45 -6.70 -8.35
N ALA A 78 -4.72 -6.80 -9.45
CA ALA A 78 -3.50 -6.03 -9.64
C ALA A 78 -3.84 -4.54 -9.75
N ASP A 79 -3.41 -3.78 -8.75
CA ASP A 79 -3.75 -2.37 -8.59
C ASP A 79 -2.49 -1.48 -8.67
N GLN A 80 -2.66 -0.21 -9.04
CA GLN A 80 -1.60 0.80 -8.90
C GLN A 80 -2.05 1.84 -7.88
N PHE A 81 -1.23 2.04 -6.86
CA PHE A 81 -1.52 2.96 -5.77
C PHE A 81 -0.46 4.03 -5.64
N ASP A 82 -0.89 5.26 -5.43
CA ASP A 82 -0.02 6.39 -5.10
C ASP A 82 -0.51 7.05 -3.81
N GLY A 83 0.25 6.95 -2.71
CA GLY A 83 -0.09 7.64 -1.46
C GLY A 83 -0.10 9.16 -1.59
N SER A 84 0.49 9.71 -2.66
CA SER A 84 0.64 11.13 -2.94
C SER A 84 1.49 11.84 -1.88
N GLY A 85 0.91 12.36 -0.81
CA GLY A 85 1.67 13.02 0.24
C GLY A 85 1.04 12.79 1.60
N GLY A 86 1.86 12.72 2.64
CA GLY A 86 1.39 12.34 3.96
C GLY A 86 2.31 11.29 4.54
N THR A 87 1.75 10.43 5.36
CA THR A 87 2.39 9.19 5.81
C THR A 87 1.38 8.09 5.58
N ASP A 88 1.59 7.37 4.49
CA ASP A 88 0.54 6.55 3.89
C ASP A 88 0.78 5.07 4.18
N THR A 89 -0.31 4.33 4.34
CA THR A 89 -0.29 2.90 4.67
C THR A 89 -0.91 2.08 3.55
N ILE A 90 -0.19 1.06 3.09
CA ILE A 90 -0.74 -0.04 2.30
C ILE A 90 -0.92 -1.26 3.22
N ASP A 91 -2.11 -1.84 3.21
CA ASP A 91 -2.54 -2.90 4.13
C ASP A 91 -2.94 -4.16 3.36
N TYR A 92 -2.14 -5.20 3.53
CA TYR A 92 -2.34 -6.55 2.99
C TYR A 92 -2.78 -7.57 4.07
N SER A 93 -3.15 -7.12 5.27
CA SER A 93 -3.55 -7.98 6.39
C SER A 93 -4.75 -8.89 6.08
N GLY A 94 -5.58 -8.48 5.12
CA GLY A 94 -6.68 -9.27 4.62
C GLY A 94 -6.28 -10.38 3.65
N SER A 95 -5.02 -10.47 3.21
CA SER A 95 -4.61 -11.45 2.19
C SER A 95 -4.65 -12.88 2.72
N SER A 96 -5.04 -13.82 1.84
CA SER A 96 -5.13 -15.24 2.17
C SER A 96 -3.83 -16.02 1.94
N SER A 97 -2.72 -15.34 1.66
CA SER A 97 -1.40 -15.91 1.43
C SER A 97 -0.33 -14.86 1.71
N GLY A 98 0.91 -15.30 1.89
CA GLY A 98 2.06 -14.41 2.06
C GLY A 98 2.27 -13.49 0.85
N VAL A 99 2.67 -12.26 1.11
CA VAL A 99 2.90 -11.21 0.11
C VAL A 99 4.37 -10.82 0.06
N THR A 100 4.86 -10.51 -1.14
CA THR A 100 6.15 -9.87 -1.36
C THR A 100 5.92 -8.45 -1.83
N VAL A 101 6.25 -7.48 -0.99
CA VAL A 101 5.95 -6.06 -1.19
C VAL A 101 7.20 -5.21 -0.98
N SER A 102 7.36 -4.19 -1.82
CA SER A 102 8.44 -3.21 -1.71
C SER A 102 7.89 -1.81 -1.71
N LEU A 103 8.38 -0.99 -0.79
CA LEU A 103 8.15 0.46 -0.76
C LEU A 103 9.11 1.22 -1.71
N VAL A 104 9.85 0.50 -2.58
CA VAL A 104 10.50 1.10 -3.75
C VAL A 104 9.45 1.39 -4.81
N GLY A 105 9.33 2.66 -5.19
CA GLY A 105 8.37 3.13 -6.18
C GLY A 105 8.32 2.26 -7.46
N GLY A 106 7.14 1.75 -7.78
CA GLY A 106 6.85 1.02 -9.02
C GLY A 106 7.38 -0.42 -9.10
N VAL A 107 7.94 -0.97 -8.01
CA VAL A 107 8.30 -2.39 -7.94
C VAL A 107 7.03 -3.24 -7.93
N LEU A 108 7.06 -4.34 -8.69
CA LEU A 108 5.93 -5.25 -8.81
C LEU A 108 5.78 -6.10 -7.56
N GLY A 109 4.61 -6.05 -6.92
CA GLY A 109 4.20 -6.95 -5.85
C GLY A 109 3.94 -8.37 -6.37
N VAL A 110 4.17 -9.37 -5.50
CA VAL A 110 4.04 -10.79 -5.85
C VAL A 110 3.36 -11.55 -4.71
N GLY A 111 2.49 -12.50 -5.06
CA GLY A 111 1.83 -13.36 -4.09
C GLY A 111 0.61 -12.71 -3.42
N GLY A 112 -0.35 -13.54 -3.03
CA GLY A 112 -1.57 -13.11 -2.35
C GLY A 112 -2.27 -11.94 -3.06
N ASP A 113 -2.65 -10.95 -2.26
CA ASP A 113 -3.32 -9.73 -2.70
C ASP A 113 -2.32 -8.73 -3.30
N ALA A 114 -1.02 -8.88 -3.07
CA ALA A 114 -0.01 -8.04 -3.70
C ALA A 114 0.28 -8.41 -5.16
N GLN A 115 -0.34 -9.47 -5.69
CA GLN A 115 0.03 -10.02 -6.99
C GLN A 115 -0.25 -9.03 -8.14
N GLY A 116 0.82 -8.44 -8.67
CA GLY A 116 0.75 -7.49 -9.78
C GLY A 116 0.64 -6.02 -9.35
N ASP A 117 0.54 -5.76 -8.04
CA ASP A 117 0.43 -4.41 -7.51
C ASP A 117 1.70 -3.59 -7.77
N LYS A 118 1.54 -2.27 -7.85
CA LYS A 118 2.66 -1.32 -7.83
C LYS A 118 2.32 -0.13 -6.95
N LEU A 119 3.31 0.27 -6.15
CA LEU A 119 3.15 1.28 -5.11
C LEU A 119 4.07 2.47 -5.37
N TRP A 120 3.58 3.68 -5.10
CA TRP A 120 4.37 4.92 -5.05
C TRP A 120 4.01 5.72 -3.81
N ASN A 121 5.00 6.41 -3.24
CA ASN A 121 4.82 7.32 -2.11
C ASN A 121 4.09 6.67 -0.92
N PHE A 122 4.55 5.50 -0.49
CA PHE A 122 4.07 4.82 0.72
C PHE A 122 5.18 4.72 1.75
N GLU A 123 4.83 5.02 3.01
CA GLU A 123 5.76 4.95 4.14
C GLU A 123 5.54 3.68 4.95
N THR A 124 4.32 3.15 5.01
CA THR A 124 3.99 1.99 5.85
C THR A 124 3.42 0.86 4.99
N VAL A 125 3.93 -0.36 5.19
CA VAL A 125 3.31 -1.59 4.70
C VAL A 125 2.93 -2.48 5.88
N ILE A 126 1.71 -3.00 5.85
CA ILE A 126 1.23 -4.07 6.71
C ILE A 126 1.09 -5.33 5.84
N GLY A 127 1.79 -6.39 6.21
CA GLY A 127 1.74 -7.71 5.62
C GLY A 127 0.48 -8.47 5.98
N SER A 128 0.47 -9.75 5.64
CA SER A 128 -0.61 -10.69 5.86
C SER A 128 -0.51 -11.37 7.24
N SER A 129 -1.06 -12.59 7.36
CA SER A 129 -0.89 -13.45 8.54
C SER A 129 -0.08 -14.70 8.22
N PHE A 130 0.65 -14.64 7.11
CA PHE A 130 1.48 -15.69 6.55
C PHE A 130 2.86 -15.11 6.28
N SER A 131 3.84 -15.98 6.00
CA SER A 131 5.20 -15.55 5.68
C SER A 131 5.28 -14.54 4.55
N ASP A 132 5.61 -13.31 4.91
CA ASP A 132 5.74 -12.17 4.03
C ASP A 132 7.20 -11.81 3.75
N VAL A 133 7.40 -11.05 2.68
CA VAL A 133 8.69 -10.47 2.34
C VAL A 133 8.50 -8.98 2.09
N LEU A 134 8.93 -8.16 3.05
CA LEU A 134 8.70 -6.72 3.04
C LEU A 134 10.02 -5.97 2.87
N THR A 135 10.04 -4.99 1.96
CA THR A 135 11.24 -4.20 1.66
C THR A 135 11.00 -2.71 1.89
N GLY A 136 11.86 -2.09 2.70
CA GLY A 136 11.95 -0.65 2.88
C GLY A 136 13.36 -0.15 2.55
N GLN A 137 13.46 1.03 1.92
CA GLN A 137 14.76 1.60 1.52
C GLN A 137 15.02 3.04 1.97
N THR A 138 14.02 3.73 2.53
CA THR A 138 14.18 5.13 2.95
C THR A 138 13.88 5.31 4.43
N THR A 139 14.46 6.35 5.02
CA THR A 139 14.16 6.80 6.38
C THR A 139 12.65 6.99 6.55
N GLY A 140 12.10 6.48 7.64
CA GLY A 140 10.68 6.61 7.95
C GLY A 140 9.81 5.49 7.41
N ASN A 141 10.34 4.57 6.58
CA ASN A 141 9.57 3.38 6.22
C ASN A 141 9.27 2.53 7.46
N VAL A 142 8.05 2.01 7.55
CA VAL A 142 7.58 1.09 8.58
C VAL A 142 7.15 -0.21 7.91
N LEU A 143 7.75 -1.31 8.32
CA LEU A 143 7.44 -2.65 7.84
C LEU A 143 6.81 -3.42 9.00
N ASN A 144 5.55 -3.82 8.85
CA ASN A 144 4.83 -4.66 9.80
C ASN A 144 4.42 -5.94 9.08
N GLY A 145 5.07 -7.07 9.38
CA GLY A 145 4.82 -8.36 8.74
C GLY A 145 3.49 -8.96 9.20
N GLY A 146 3.24 -8.92 10.50
CA GLY A 146 1.97 -9.32 11.08
C GLY A 146 2.14 -10.62 11.86
N ALA A 147 1.69 -11.72 11.30
CA ALA A 147 1.96 -13.06 11.84
C ALA A 147 2.50 -13.93 10.72
N GLY A 148 3.11 -15.06 11.07
CA GLY A 148 3.89 -15.87 10.14
C GLY A 148 5.38 -15.56 10.26
N ASP A 149 6.20 -16.40 9.63
CA ASP A 149 7.66 -16.21 9.64
C ASP A 149 8.05 -15.22 8.54
N ASP A 150 8.39 -14.00 8.91
CA ASP A 150 8.54 -12.87 7.98
C ASP A 150 10.00 -12.53 7.67
N ILE A 151 10.22 -11.97 6.46
CA ILE A 151 11.53 -11.48 6.02
C ILE A 151 11.46 -9.99 5.71
N TYR A 152 12.30 -9.22 6.39
CA TYR A 152 12.42 -7.77 6.24
C TYR A 152 13.73 -7.40 5.55
N TYR A 153 13.65 -6.84 4.34
CA TYR A 153 14.79 -6.19 3.71
C TYR A 153 14.88 -4.73 4.15
N VAL A 154 15.77 -4.46 5.10
CA VAL A 154 16.04 -3.12 5.63
C VAL A 154 17.22 -2.51 4.88
N ASN A 155 16.94 -1.77 3.80
CA ASN A 155 17.96 -1.20 2.91
C ASN A 155 18.19 0.30 3.11
N GLY A 156 17.52 0.92 4.08
CA GLY A 156 17.66 2.33 4.43
C GLY A 156 17.98 2.51 5.91
N THR A 157 18.67 3.61 6.25
CA THR A 157 18.82 4.00 7.66
C THR A 157 17.45 4.32 8.25
N SER A 158 17.16 3.89 9.47
CA SER A 158 15.90 4.21 10.18
C SER A 158 14.63 3.74 9.46
N VAL A 159 14.70 2.59 8.78
CA VAL A 159 13.52 1.76 8.52
C VAL A 159 13.15 1.07 9.83
N ASN A 160 11.88 1.13 10.20
CA ASN A 160 11.37 0.53 11.42
C ASN A 160 10.68 -0.80 11.09
N VAL A 161 11.08 -1.87 11.75
CA VAL A 161 10.37 -3.15 11.72
C VAL A 161 9.47 -3.22 12.95
N VAL A 162 8.23 -3.64 12.76
CA VAL A 162 7.21 -3.78 13.80
C VAL A 162 6.77 -5.23 13.82
N GLU A 163 6.95 -5.88 14.97
CA GLU A 163 6.56 -7.27 15.17
C GLU A 163 5.72 -7.49 16.42
N ALA A 164 4.74 -8.39 16.31
CA ALA A 164 3.88 -8.78 17.41
C ALA A 164 4.54 -9.85 18.28
N VAL A 165 4.13 -9.92 19.55
CA VAL A 165 4.56 -11.05 20.41
C VAL A 165 3.95 -12.34 19.85
N GLY A 166 4.80 -13.27 19.44
CA GLY A 166 4.37 -14.51 18.79
C GLY A 166 3.94 -14.31 17.32
N GLY A 167 4.50 -13.31 16.63
CA GLY A 167 4.35 -13.08 15.19
C GLY A 167 4.84 -14.27 14.36
N GLY A 168 6.07 -14.71 14.60
CA GLY A 168 6.64 -15.91 14.01
C GLY A 168 8.10 -16.04 14.39
N ASP A 169 8.88 -16.77 13.57
CA ASP A 169 10.33 -16.70 13.57
C ASP A 169 10.80 -15.70 12.49
N ASP A 170 11.14 -14.48 12.88
CA ASP A 170 11.29 -13.36 11.95
C ASP A 170 12.76 -13.01 11.65
N GLU A 171 13.03 -12.56 10.42
CA GLU A 171 14.37 -12.25 9.93
C GLU A 171 14.47 -10.85 9.32
N VAL A 172 15.38 -10.03 9.86
CA VAL A 172 15.88 -8.85 9.15
C VAL A 172 17.10 -9.23 8.31
N ARG A 173 17.07 -8.82 7.03
CA ARG A 173 18.18 -8.86 6.09
C ARG A 173 18.62 -7.45 5.76
N THR A 174 19.90 -7.14 5.95
CA THR A 174 20.40 -5.78 5.70
C THR A 174 21.88 -5.75 5.30
N ILE A 175 22.23 -4.78 4.46
CA ILE A 175 23.63 -4.46 4.13
C ILE A 175 24.20 -3.34 5.02
N LEU A 176 23.41 -2.82 5.97
CA LEU A 176 23.84 -1.74 6.85
C LEU A 176 24.91 -2.26 7.83
N LEU A 177 25.99 -1.49 7.98
CA LEU A 177 27.09 -1.84 8.90
C LEU A 177 26.64 -1.90 10.37
N ASN A 178 25.60 -1.14 10.72
CA ASN A 178 25.00 -1.16 12.05
C ASN A 178 23.49 -1.22 11.89
N HIS A 179 22.86 -2.22 12.50
CA HIS A 179 21.42 -2.34 12.64
C HIS A 179 21.12 -2.90 14.03
N THR A 180 20.11 -2.33 14.69
CA THR A 180 19.60 -2.84 15.95
C THR A 180 18.29 -3.54 15.64
N LEU A 181 18.21 -4.84 15.93
CA LEU A 181 16.97 -5.58 15.75
C LEU A 181 15.83 -4.97 16.57
N ALA A 182 14.66 -4.94 15.96
CA ALA A 182 13.42 -4.61 16.65
C ALA A 182 13.09 -5.69 17.70
N THR A 183 12.25 -5.33 18.67
CA THR A 183 11.68 -6.32 19.61
C THR A 183 10.93 -7.39 18.83
N ASN A 184 11.01 -8.65 19.29
CA ASN A 184 10.36 -9.81 18.67
C ASN A 184 10.88 -10.16 17.26
N VAL A 185 12.09 -9.74 16.90
CA VAL A 185 12.78 -10.25 15.71
C VAL A 185 13.92 -11.17 16.15
N GLU A 186 13.94 -12.38 15.60
CA GLU A 186 14.81 -13.47 16.07
C GLU A 186 16.17 -13.47 15.36
N ARG A 187 16.21 -12.98 14.11
CA ARG A 187 17.38 -13.11 13.23
C ARG A 187 17.78 -11.81 12.53
N LEU A 188 19.09 -11.61 12.42
CA LEU A 188 19.72 -10.58 11.58
C LEU A 188 20.74 -11.26 10.64
N THR A 189 20.63 -11.02 9.33
CA THR A 189 21.61 -11.47 8.33
C THR A 189 22.06 -10.38 7.38
#